data_AF-A0A7S7TZ39-F1
#
_entry.id   AF-A0A7S7TZ39-F1
#
_cell.length_a   1.000
_cell.length_b   1.000
_cell.length_c   1.000
_cell.angle_alpha   90.00
_cell.angle_beta   90.00
_cell.angle_gamma   90.00
#
_symmetry.space_group_name_H-M   'P 1'
#
loop_
_entity.id
_entity.type
_entity.pdbx_description
1 polymer ?
#
loop_
_entity_poly.entity_id
_entity_poly.type
_entity_poly.pdbx_seq_one_letter_code
_entity_poly.pdbx_strand_id
1 'polypeptide(L)'
;MSFVPTIPEQPRGGTRQGLVTRLSISLTFLFTFLSSFSLFSGQGFFVNAITVAPAIALKRPSVHLPEQPNVIVDRSTGAAPAKSEAVSSNADAPKSAYPAAAKLPTQVGPKGLRFDFNDGARIVCPHGEQPWKVRIRDLDTGNVLFETEFAGGYVNSSKRYYIRFGIEVSQQGESLFDHEYSAKDRAVLIQFPVGTLGDTMGWFPYAVKFKDRHGCKLSCAMGAPLIELFRDAYPDIEFITHEEVKPERYYATYSVGLFFDDKDCVYQPTDFRHVGLHRTAGYILGVDPTEQPPRIAIKDDTRPIAEPYVCIAVQSTTQSKYWNNPHGWREIVNFLKAAGYRVVCIDQKATHGTQLIWNHIPNGAEDETGDKPLAERFRYLKHADFFIGLSSGLSWLAWASGTPVVMISGFTHPTNEFETPYRIVNFHACNSCWNDPRVRFDHKDFLWCPRHANSPRQFECTRLITADHVKQIIQRIPGFPVGGKM
;
A
#
# COMPACT_ATOMS: atom_id res chain seq x y z
N MET A 1 -45.26 42.45 -3.45
CA MET A 1 -44.54 43.03 -4.60
C MET A 1 -43.12 42.48 -4.55
N SER A 2 -42.80 41.28 -5.05
CA SER A 2 -43.47 40.45 -6.07
C SER A 2 -43.47 41.12 -7.44
N PHE A 3 -42.56 40.69 -8.32
CA PHE A 3 -42.85 40.46 -9.75
C PHE A 3 -41.86 39.44 -10.33
N VAL A 4 -42.37 38.61 -11.23
CA VAL A 4 -41.65 37.57 -11.99
C VAL A 4 -41.99 37.81 -13.47
N PRO A 5 -41.07 37.51 -14.40
CA PRO A 5 -41.45 36.94 -15.68
C PRO A 5 -40.64 35.65 -15.95
N THR A 6 -41.22 34.44 -15.98
CA THR A 6 -42.15 33.85 -16.98
C THR A 6 -41.60 33.77 -18.40
N ILE A 7 -41.47 32.53 -18.86
CA ILE A 7 -41.08 32.05 -20.19
C ILE A 7 -42.27 32.16 -21.17
N PRO A 8 -42.06 32.44 -22.46
CA PRO A 8 -42.99 32.12 -23.54
C PRO A 8 -42.65 30.78 -24.22
N GLU A 9 -43.66 30.00 -24.59
CA GLU A 9 -43.52 28.64 -25.16
C GLU A 9 -43.21 28.60 -26.68
N GLN A 10 -42.86 27.40 -27.18
CA GLN A 10 -42.76 27.12 -28.62
C GLN A 10 -44.13 27.03 -29.31
N PRO A 11 -44.15 27.13 -30.65
CA PRO A 11 -44.94 26.18 -31.43
C PRO A 11 -44.13 25.43 -32.51
N ARG A 12 -44.10 24.10 -32.34
CA ARG A 12 -43.99 22.97 -33.29
C ARG A 12 -43.81 23.25 -34.81
N GLY A 13 -42.82 22.57 -35.40
CA GLY A 13 -43.05 21.74 -36.60
C GLY A 13 -42.36 22.16 -37.92
N GLY A 14 -41.54 21.27 -38.50
CA GLY A 14 -40.97 21.44 -39.85
C GLY A 14 -39.81 20.49 -40.16
N THR A 15 -40.07 19.38 -40.85
CA THR A 15 -39.06 18.35 -41.18
C THR A 15 -38.14 18.74 -42.34
N ARG A 16 -36.82 18.45 -42.23
CA ARG A 16 -36.11 17.46 -43.10
C ARG A 16 -34.62 17.26 -42.76
N GLN A 17 -34.13 16.10 -43.23
CA GLN A 17 -32.77 15.68 -43.63
C GLN A 17 -31.62 16.72 -43.51
N GLY A 18 -30.42 16.40 -43.01
CA GLY A 18 -29.89 15.15 -42.46
C GLY A 18 -28.59 14.68 -43.16
N LEU A 19 -27.49 14.57 -42.41
CA LEU A 19 -26.26 13.89 -42.84
C LEU A 19 -25.48 13.37 -41.62
N VAL A 20 -25.01 12.12 -41.67
CA VAL A 20 -24.21 11.49 -40.60
C VAL A 20 -22.95 10.90 -41.22
N THR A 21 -21.82 11.56 -41.02
CA THR A 21 -20.53 11.15 -41.58
C THR A 21 -19.88 10.09 -40.69
N ARG A 22 -20.08 8.81 -41.01
CA ARG A 22 -19.24 7.73 -40.46
C ARG A 22 -17.95 7.60 -41.29
N LEU A 23 -16.81 7.61 -40.63
CA LEU A 23 -15.53 7.25 -41.24
C LEU A 23 -15.36 5.72 -41.16
N SER A 24 -15.23 5.07 -42.31
CA SER A 24 -14.79 3.67 -42.42
C SER A 24 -13.46 3.64 -43.16
N ILE A 25 -12.46 3.00 -42.55
CA ILE A 25 -11.20 2.68 -43.22
C ILE A 25 -11.25 1.18 -43.56
N SER A 26 -11.10 0.86 -44.84
CA SER A 26 -11.02 -0.52 -45.33
C SER A 26 -9.61 -0.86 -45.81
N LEU A 27 -9.30 -2.14 -45.89
CA LEU A 27 -7.95 -2.67 -46.05
C LEU A 27 -7.73 -3.28 -47.45
N THR A 28 -6.45 -3.34 -47.86
CA THR A 28 -5.83 -4.36 -48.74
C THR A 28 -5.66 -4.07 -50.25
N PHE A 29 -4.52 -4.57 -50.76
CA PHE A 29 -4.03 -4.75 -52.15
C PHE A 29 -3.50 -3.53 -52.96
N LEU A 30 -2.49 -3.67 -53.85
CA LEU A 30 -1.20 -4.42 -53.80
C LEU A 30 -0.26 -3.99 -54.97
N PHE A 31 1.00 -4.44 -54.91
CA PHE A 31 1.92 -4.80 -56.02
C PHE A 31 2.86 -3.77 -56.73
N THR A 32 4.16 -3.98 -56.45
CA THR A 32 5.36 -3.90 -57.32
C THR A 32 5.83 -2.62 -58.03
N PHE A 33 7.12 -2.32 -57.82
CA PHE A 33 8.14 -2.46 -58.89
C PHE A 33 9.47 -3.01 -58.31
N LEU A 34 10.34 -3.58 -59.16
CA LEU A 34 11.68 -4.10 -58.83
C LEU A 34 12.79 -3.08 -59.29
N SER A 35 14.12 -3.24 -59.18
CA SER A 35 15.01 -4.41 -58.98
C SER A 35 16.46 -3.99 -58.62
N SER A 36 17.26 -4.94 -58.08
CA SER A 36 18.75 -5.07 -58.28
C SER A 36 19.70 -3.97 -57.73
N PHE A 37 21.01 -4.16 -57.47
CA PHE A 37 21.99 -5.29 -57.37
C PHE A 37 23.21 -4.74 -56.55
N SER A 38 24.22 -5.44 -56.01
CA SER A 38 24.65 -6.85 -55.86
C SER A 38 25.43 -6.98 -54.53
N LEU A 39 25.54 -8.12 -53.83
CA LEU A 39 26.21 -9.42 -54.12
C LEU A 39 27.75 -9.40 -54.15
N PHE A 40 28.39 -10.04 -53.16
CA PHE A 40 29.71 -10.68 -53.24
C PHE A 40 29.78 -11.86 -52.25
N SER A 41 30.65 -12.85 -52.50
CA SER A 41 30.61 -14.17 -51.83
C SER A 41 32.00 -14.72 -51.45
N GLY A 42 32.04 -15.60 -50.45
CA GLY A 42 33.24 -16.35 -50.04
C GLY A 42 32.87 -17.54 -49.14
N GLN A 43 33.53 -18.68 -49.32
CA GLN A 43 33.19 -19.97 -48.66
C GLN A 43 34.21 -20.38 -47.58
N GLY A 44 33.77 -21.21 -46.63
CA GLY A 44 34.61 -21.92 -45.66
C GLY A 44 33.83 -23.08 -45.03
N PHE A 45 34.49 -24.22 -44.76
CA PHE A 45 33.84 -25.49 -44.40
C PHE A 45 33.98 -25.85 -42.90
N PHE A 46 32.93 -26.51 -42.38
CA PHE A 46 32.88 -27.55 -41.32
C PHE A 46 33.82 -27.51 -40.10
N VAL A 47 33.24 -27.77 -38.91
CA VAL A 47 33.49 -28.99 -38.10
C VAL A 47 32.41 -29.13 -37.01
N ASN A 48 32.01 -30.37 -36.68
CA ASN A 48 31.06 -30.67 -35.60
C ASN A 48 31.74 -30.71 -34.23
N ALA A 49 31.07 -30.22 -33.19
CA ALA A 49 31.44 -30.47 -31.79
C ALA A 49 30.19 -30.51 -30.88
N ILE A 50 29.50 -31.65 -30.84
CA ILE A 50 28.49 -31.95 -29.82
C ILE A 50 29.17 -32.70 -28.67
N THR A 51 29.41 -32.01 -27.56
CA THR A 51 30.03 -32.61 -26.37
C THR A 51 28.96 -33.27 -25.50
N VAL A 52 28.90 -34.60 -25.51
CA VAL A 52 28.07 -35.38 -24.57
C VAL A 52 28.86 -35.60 -23.28
N ALA A 53 28.26 -35.29 -22.13
CA ALA A 53 28.77 -35.61 -20.80
C ALA A 53 27.87 -36.69 -20.14
N PRO A 54 28.41 -37.56 -19.28
CA PRO A 54 27.76 -38.82 -18.92
C PRO A 54 26.62 -38.68 -17.90
N ALA A 55 25.66 -39.60 -17.97
CA ALA A 55 24.58 -39.71 -17.00
C ALA A 55 25.09 -40.24 -15.65
N ILE A 56 24.87 -39.49 -14.58
CA ILE A 56 25.06 -39.95 -13.20
C ILE A 56 23.69 -40.16 -12.56
N ALA A 57 23.38 -41.40 -12.20
CA ALA A 57 22.14 -41.75 -11.52
C ALA A 57 22.21 -41.36 -10.03
N LEU A 58 21.48 -40.32 -9.63
CA LEU A 58 21.27 -39.97 -8.22
C LEU A 58 19.81 -40.20 -7.82
N LYS A 59 19.61 -40.74 -6.61
CA LYS A 59 18.30 -41.15 -6.09
C LYS A 59 17.35 -39.95 -5.97
N ARG A 60 16.09 -40.13 -6.39
CA ARG A 60 15.00 -39.21 -6.02
C ARG A 60 14.85 -39.20 -4.49
N PRO A 61 14.88 -38.04 -3.81
CA PRO A 61 14.27 -37.90 -2.49
C PRO A 61 12.76 -38.15 -2.59
N SER A 62 12.13 -38.54 -1.48
CA SER A 62 10.68 -38.63 -1.39
C SER A 62 10.03 -37.26 -1.61
N VAL A 63 8.96 -37.21 -2.42
CA VAL A 63 8.16 -36.00 -2.58
C VAL A 63 7.39 -35.77 -1.27
N HIS A 64 7.85 -34.80 -0.49
CA HIS A 64 7.06 -34.27 0.61
C HIS A 64 6.00 -33.35 0.00
N LEU A 65 4.75 -33.81 -0.02
CA LEU A 65 3.62 -32.97 -0.39
C LEU A 65 3.50 -31.83 0.63
N PRO A 66 3.22 -30.58 0.21
CA PRO A 66 2.98 -29.51 1.17
C PRO A 66 1.75 -29.85 2.01
N GLU A 67 1.87 -29.68 3.33
CA GLU A 67 0.72 -29.79 4.24
C GLU A 67 -0.34 -28.73 3.86
N GLN A 68 -1.62 -29.06 4.05
CA GLN A 68 -2.70 -28.09 3.88
C GLN A 68 -2.60 -27.01 4.96
N PRO A 69 -2.97 -25.74 4.66
CA PRO A 69 -2.84 -24.65 5.62
C PRO A 69 -3.66 -24.93 6.89
N ASN A 70 -2.97 -25.06 8.02
CA ASN A 70 -3.55 -25.47 9.29
C ASN A 70 -4.68 -24.54 9.76
N VAL A 71 -5.92 -25.03 9.68
CA VAL A 71 -7.08 -24.41 10.33
C VAL A 71 -7.10 -24.83 11.81
N ILE A 72 -7.13 -23.85 12.72
CA ILE A 72 -7.21 -24.12 14.17
C ILE A 72 -8.63 -24.57 14.50
N VAL A 73 -8.84 -25.89 14.46
CA VAL A 73 -10.04 -26.55 15.01
C VAL A 73 -9.73 -26.96 16.45
N ASP A 74 -9.93 -26.06 17.40
CA ASP A 74 -9.82 -26.40 18.83
C ASP A 74 -10.93 -27.40 19.19
N ARG A 75 -10.53 -28.50 19.81
CA ARG A 75 -11.38 -29.61 20.27
C ARG A 75 -11.11 -29.96 21.74
N SER A 76 -10.45 -29.07 22.48
CA SER A 76 -10.04 -29.34 23.86
C SER A 76 -11.24 -29.46 24.80
N THR A 77 -11.27 -30.58 25.54
CA THR A 77 -12.32 -30.89 26.52
C THR A 77 -11.96 -30.32 27.89
N GLY A 78 -12.97 -29.93 28.65
CA GLY A 78 -12.77 -29.33 29.97
C GLY A 78 -12.21 -30.32 31.01
N ALA A 79 -11.09 -29.96 31.62
CA ALA A 79 -10.60 -30.52 32.88
C ALA A 79 -10.22 -29.37 33.82
N ALA A 80 -10.54 -29.50 35.12
CA ALA A 80 -10.29 -28.43 36.08
C ALA A 80 -8.78 -28.24 36.34
N PRO A 81 -8.27 -26.99 36.39
CA PRO A 81 -6.84 -26.74 36.60
C PRO A 81 -6.44 -27.06 38.05
N ALA A 82 -5.63 -28.10 38.23
CA ALA A 82 -4.87 -28.29 39.46
C ALA A 82 -3.88 -27.13 39.65
N LYS A 83 -3.72 -26.65 40.89
CA LYS A 83 -2.78 -25.56 41.19
C LYS A 83 -1.34 -26.00 40.92
N SER A 84 -0.65 -25.24 40.08
CA SER A 84 0.80 -25.28 39.91
C SER A 84 1.33 -23.86 40.12
N GLU A 85 2.24 -23.68 41.08
CA GLU A 85 2.82 -22.38 41.41
C GLU A 85 3.98 -22.06 40.44
N ALA A 86 3.62 -21.54 39.27
CA ALA A 86 4.59 -21.04 38.30
C ALA A 86 5.05 -19.63 38.70
N VAL A 87 6.36 -19.46 38.92
CA VAL A 87 6.98 -18.18 39.31
C VAL A 87 6.76 -17.13 38.21
N SER A 88 6.25 -15.95 38.58
CA SER A 88 5.82 -14.91 37.63
C SER A 88 6.99 -14.12 37.05
N SER A 89 7.53 -14.57 35.92
CA SER A 89 8.42 -13.79 35.05
C SER A 89 7.63 -13.08 33.93
N ASN A 90 6.93 -11.99 34.28
CA ASN A 90 6.35 -11.07 33.29
C ASN A 90 7.46 -10.35 32.50
N ALA A 91 7.93 -10.96 31.41
CA ALA A 91 8.57 -10.26 30.31
C ALA A 91 7.49 -9.84 29.31
N ASP A 92 7.45 -8.56 28.94
CA ASP A 92 6.36 -8.02 28.12
C ASP A 92 6.22 -8.73 26.77
N ALA A 93 5.07 -9.39 26.57
CA ALA A 93 4.65 -9.82 25.25
C ALA A 93 4.40 -8.57 24.38
N PRO A 94 4.93 -8.51 23.13
CA PRO A 94 4.82 -7.30 22.32
C PRO A 94 3.34 -6.95 22.04
N LYS A 95 2.94 -5.70 22.35
CA LYS A 95 1.60 -5.19 22.08
C LYS A 95 1.26 -5.42 20.59
N SER A 96 0.11 -6.04 20.33
CA SER A 96 -0.41 -6.24 18.98
C SER A 96 -0.44 -4.93 18.18
N ALA A 97 -0.08 -4.99 16.90
CA ALA A 97 -0.15 -3.86 15.98
C ALA A 97 -1.60 -3.39 15.67
N TYR A 98 -2.60 -4.20 16.06
CA TYR A 98 -4.02 -3.93 15.87
C TYR A 98 -4.86 -4.37 17.08
N PRO A 99 -5.99 -3.71 17.36
CA PRO A 99 -7.05 -4.24 18.23
C PRO A 99 -7.50 -5.65 17.83
N ALA A 100 -7.82 -6.47 18.83
CA ALA A 100 -8.34 -7.82 18.62
C ALA A 100 -9.82 -7.81 18.24
N ALA A 101 -10.24 -8.78 17.44
CA ALA A 101 -11.66 -9.04 17.16
C ALA A 101 -12.43 -9.45 18.42
N ALA A 102 -13.76 -9.28 18.41
CA ALA A 102 -14.62 -9.61 19.54
C ALA A 102 -14.50 -11.11 19.91
N LYS A 103 -14.52 -11.43 21.22
CA LYS A 103 -14.24 -12.79 21.73
C LYS A 103 -15.21 -13.87 21.21
N LEU A 104 -16.45 -13.47 20.92
CA LEU A 104 -17.43 -14.28 20.20
C LEU A 104 -17.79 -13.58 18.89
N PRO A 105 -18.23 -14.32 17.85
CA PRO A 105 -18.70 -13.68 16.64
C PRO A 105 -19.94 -12.80 16.89
N THR A 106 -20.00 -11.64 16.22
CA THR A 106 -20.93 -10.56 16.55
C THR A 106 -22.36 -10.80 16.07
N GLN A 107 -22.56 -11.51 14.96
CA GLN A 107 -23.89 -11.82 14.42
C GLN A 107 -24.44 -13.09 15.09
N VAL A 108 -25.76 -13.17 15.23
CA VAL A 108 -26.48 -14.32 15.79
C VAL A 108 -27.27 -15.03 14.67
N GLY A 109 -27.19 -16.35 14.64
CA GLY A 109 -27.91 -17.24 13.73
C GLY A 109 -28.87 -18.19 14.46
N PRO A 110 -29.48 -19.14 13.74
CA PRO A 110 -30.45 -20.08 14.30
C PRO A 110 -29.80 -21.06 15.29
N LYS A 111 -30.63 -21.64 16.18
CA LYS A 111 -30.22 -22.60 17.22
C LYS A 111 -29.02 -22.15 18.09
N GLY A 112 -28.79 -20.84 18.22
CA GLY A 112 -27.69 -20.28 19.03
C GLY A 112 -26.33 -20.21 18.31
N LEU A 113 -26.27 -20.50 17.01
CA LEU A 113 -25.10 -20.24 16.17
C LEU A 113 -24.70 -18.76 16.22
N ARG A 114 -23.41 -18.47 16.10
CA ARG A 114 -22.89 -17.11 15.88
C ARG A 114 -21.92 -17.10 14.70
N PHE A 115 -21.87 -15.98 13.97
CA PHE A 115 -20.92 -15.78 12.88
C PHE A 115 -20.49 -14.31 12.76
N ASP A 116 -19.37 -14.03 12.12
CA ASP A 116 -19.00 -12.71 11.59
C ASP A 116 -17.82 -12.82 10.61
N PHE A 117 -17.32 -11.68 10.14
CA PHE A 117 -16.16 -11.57 9.24
C PHE A 117 -15.04 -10.70 9.86
N ASN A 118 -14.88 -10.77 11.19
CA ASN A 118 -13.85 -10.07 11.93
C ASN A 118 -12.64 -11.00 12.12
N ASP A 119 -11.48 -10.70 11.52
CA ASP A 119 -10.34 -11.64 11.44
C ASP A 119 -10.66 -12.90 10.60
N GLY A 120 -11.21 -12.71 9.39
CA GLY A 120 -11.68 -13.80 8.52
C GLY A 120 -13.12 -14.23 8.82
N ALA A 121 -13.63 -15.23 8.08
CA ALA A 121 -14.98 -15.77 8.31
C ALA A 121 -15.01 -16.68 9.55
N ARG A 122 -15.62 -16.21 10.63
CA ARG A 122 -15.72 -16.90 11.92
C ARG A 122 -17.11 -17.48 12.15
N ILE A 123 -17.20 -18.70 12.66
CA ILE A 123 -18.43 -19.40 13.04
C ILE A 123 -18.23 -20.04 14.41
N VAL A 124 -19.22 -19.90 15.30
CA VAL A 124 -19.36 -20.67 16.55
C VAL A 124 -20.67 -21.44 16.49
N CYS A 125 -20.59 -22.76 16.62
CA CYS A 125 -21.73 -23.64 16.74
C CYS A 125 -21.80 -24.16 18.20
N PRO A 126 -22.91 -24.00 18.93
CA PRO A 126 -23.03 -24.55 20.28
C PRO A 126 -23.03 -26.09 20.25
N HIS A 127 -22.57 -26.73 21.32
CA HIS A 127 -22.61 -28.19 21.42
C HIS A 127 -24.03 -28.72 21.44
N GLY A 128 -24.28 -29.78 20.66
CA GLY A 128 -25.57 -30.46 20.59
C GLY A 128 -25.43 -31.93 20.17
N GLU A 129 -26.53 -32.67 20.26
CA GLU A 129 -26.60 -34.10 19.95
C GLU A 129 -26.38 -34.41 18.46
N GLN A 130 -26.76 -33.48 17.58
CA GLN A 130 -26.66 -33.62 16.13
C GLN A 130 -25.45 -32.84 15.61
N PRO A 131 -24.54 -33.47 14.84
CA PRO A 131 -23.36 -32.81 14.35
C PRO A 131 -23.71 -31.69 13.36
N TRP A 132 -23.02 -30.57 13.50
CA TRP A 132 -23.05 -29.45 12.58
C TRP A 132 -22.14 -29.73 11.40
N LYS A 133 -22.69 -29.65 10.19
CA LYS A 133 -21.90 -29.60 8.96
C LYS A 133 -21.80 -28.14 8.51
N VAL A 134 -20.58 -27.60 8.52
CA VAL A 134 -20.29 -26.20 8.15
C VAL A 134 -19.43 -26.18 6.89
N ARG A 135 -19.78 -25.31 5.94
CA ARG A 135 -19.00 -25.05 4.73
C ARG A 135 -18.73 -23.54 4.59
N ILE A 136 -17.49 -23.20 4.26
CA ILE A 136 -17.07 -21.86 3.86
C ILE A 136 -16.77 -21.87 2.36
N ARG A 137 -17.38 -20.96 1.61
CA ARG A 137 -17.24 -20.76 0.16
C ARG A 137 -16.58 -19.42 -0.15
N ASP A 138 -15.94 -19.32 -1.30
CA ASP A 138 -15.72 -18.04 -1.99
C ASP A 138 -16.85 -17.86 -3.02
N LEU A 139 -17.64 -16.80 -2.89
CA LEU A 139 -18.79 -16.53 -3.77
C LEU A 139 -18.40 -15.92 -5.12
N ASP A 140 -17.21 -15.33 -5.23
CA ASP A 140 -16.76 -14.71 -6.49
C ASP A 140 -16.01 -15.71 -7.38
N THR A 141 -15.53 -16.84 -6.85
CA THR A 141 -14.95 -17.96 -7.63
C THR A 141 -15.75 -19.27 -7.56
N GLY A 142 -16.73 -19.40 -6.67
CA GLY A 142 -17.53 -20.61 -6.46
C GLY A 142 -16.81 -21.74 -5.71
N ASN A 143 -15.56 -21.54 -5.29
CA ASN A 143 -14.76 -22.57 -4.62
C ASN A 143 -15.25 -22.86 -3.20
N VAL A 144 -15.27 -24.13 -2.82
CA VAL A 144 -15.37 -24.56 -1.42
C VAL A 144 -14.00 -24.41 -0.77
N LEU A 145 -13.86 -23.45 0.14
CA LEU A 145 -12.60 -23.16 0.83
C LEU A 145 -12.37 -24.09 2.03
N PHE A 146 -13.45 -24.52 2.68
CA PHE A 146 -13.43 -25.42 3.83
C PHE A 146 -14.79 -26.11 3.99
N GLU A 147 -14.79 -27.39 4.37
CA GLU A 147 -15.99 -28.12 4.80
C GLU A 147 -15.61 -29.02 5.99
N THR A 148 -16.43 -29.06 7.03
CA THR A 148 -16.19 -29.92 8.19
C THR A 148 -17.48 -30.32 8.91
N GLU A 149 -17.42 -31.39 9.69
CA GLU A 149 -18.54 -31.90 10.48
C GLU A 149 -18.10 -32.16 11.94
N PHE A 150 -18.85 -31.62 12.90
CA PHE A 150 -18.44 -31.56 14.31
C PHE A 150 -19.62 -31.31 15.27
N ALA A 151 -19.53 -31.78 16.52
CA ALA A 151 -20.61 -31.69 17.51
C ALA A 151 -20.87 -30.27 18.07
N GLY A 152 -20.00 -29.30 17.76
CA GLY A 152 -19.98 -27.95 18.33
C GLY A 152 -18.54 -27.47 18.56
N GLY A 153 -18.33 -26.16 18.62
CA GLY A 153 -17.01 -25.53 18.71
C GLY A 153 -16.87 -24.30 17.79
N TYR A 154 -15.62 -24.00 17.42
CA TYR A 154 -15.24 -22.82 16.63
C TYR A 154 -14.65 -23.21 15.27
N VAL A 155 -14.99 -22.45 14.23
CA VAL A 155 -14.40 -22.52 12.90
C VAL A 155 -13.99 -21.10 12.49
N ASN A 156 -12.79 -20.94 11.95
CA ASN A 156 -12.41 -19.76 11.18
C ASN A 156 -11.81 -20.21 9.85
N SER A 157 -12.02 -19.43 8.80
CA SER A 157 -11.18 -19.45 7.59
C SER A 157 -9.67 -19.41 7.91
N SER A 158 -8.83 -19.81 6.97
CA SER A 158 -7.37 -19.57 7.04
C SER A 158 -6.95 -18.19 6.55
N LYS A 159 -7.81 -17.47 5.81
CA LYS A 159 -7.51 -16.17 5.18
C LYS A 159 -8.15 -15.01 5.95
N ARG A 160 -7.49 -13.85 5.95
CA ARG A 160 -7.82 -12.67 6.77
C ARG A 160 -8.08 -11.40 5.98
N TYR A 161 -7.60 -11.34 4.74
CA TYR A 161 -7.98 -10.32 3.76
C TYR A 161 -9.44 -10.48 3.31
N TYR A 162 -9.94 -9.51 2.55
CA TYR A 162 -11.27 -9.57 1.95
C TYR A 162 -11.41 -10.76 1.00
N ILE A 163 -12.34 -11.65 1.34
CA ILE A 163 -12.97 -12.60 0.42
C ILE A 163 -14.47 -12.42 0.60
N ARG A 164 -15.24 -12.48 -0.49
CA ARG A 164 -16.71 -12.48 -0.43
C ARG A 164 -17.18 -13.87 -0.01
N PHE A 165 -17.01 -14.18 1.27
CA PHE A 165 -17.31 -15.48 1.83
C PHE A 165 -18.81 -15.84 1.77
N GLY A 166 -19.12 -17.10 1.51
CA GLY A 166 -20.43 -17.70 1.78
C GLY A 166 -20.31 -18.70 2.93
N ILE A 167 -21.29 -18.74 3.84
CA ILE A 167 -21.33 -19.67 4.97
C ILE A 167 -22.61 -20.50 4.88
N GLU A 168 -22.48 -21.80 4.59
CA GLU A 168 -23.58 -22.77 4.67
C GLU A 168 -23.43 -23.62 5.94
N VAL A 169 -24.54 -23.85 6.64
CA VAL A 169 -24.59 -24.73 7.82
C VAL A 169 -25.83 -25.62 7.78
N SER A 170 -25.63 -26.93 7.97
CA SER A 170 -26.66 -27.95 7.98
C SER A 170 -26.53 -28.92 9.17
N GLN A 171 -27.61 -29.64 9.48
CA GLN A 171 -27.62 -30.80 10.37
C GLN A 171 -28.51 -31.88 9.72
N GLN A 172 -28.13 -33.16 9.79
CA GLN A 172 -28.89 -34.29 9.24
C GLN A 172 -29.28 -34.17 7.73
N GLY A 173 -28.62 -33.30 6.96
CA GLY A 173 -28.95 -32.99 5.57
C GLY A 173 -29.94 -31.82 5.37
N GLU A 174 -30.54 -31.30 6.43
CA GLU A 174 -31.36 -30.08 6.41
C GLU A 174 -30.46 -28.84 6.44
N SER A 175 -30.66 -27.91 5.50
CA SER A 175 -29.97 -26.60 5.54
C SER A 175 -30.63 -25.71 6.58
N LEU A 176 -29.84 -25.27 7.57
CA LEU A 176 -30.31 -24.44 8.68
C LEU A 176 -29.98 -22.96 8.48
N PHE A 177 -28.91 -22.66 7.74
CA PHE A 177 -28.38 -21.32 7.56
C PHE A 177 -27.54 -21.26 6.27
N ASP A 178 -27.84 -20.33 5.39
CA ASP A 178 -26.95 -19.89 4.32
C ASP A 178 -26.85 -18.36 4.41
N HIS A 179 -25.64 -17.82 4.43
CA HIS A 179 -25.37 -16.39 4.48
C HIS A 179 -24.28 -16.03 3.49
N GLU A 180 -24.62 -15.21 2.51
CA GLU A 180 -23.65 -14.55 1.64
C GLU A 180 -23.07 -13.30 2.29
N TYR A 181 -21.76 -13.07 2.12
CA TYR A 181 -21.14 -11.83 2.54
C TYR A 181 -21.76 -10.63 1.81
N SER A 182 -22.38 -9.73 2.59
CA SER A 182 -22.77 -8.40 2.15
C SER A 182 -22.57 -7.40 3.28
N ALA A 183 -21.66 -6.45 3.05
CA ALA A 183 -21.35 -5.37 3.99
C ALA A 183 -22.26 -4.13 3.83
N LYS A 184 -23.18 -4.14 2.85
CA LYS A 184 -24.07 -3.00 2.58
C LYS A 184 -24.89 -2.65 3.83
N ASP A 185 -24.88 -1.37 4.19
CA ASP A 185 -25.53 -0.80 5.38
C ASP A 185 -25.06 -1.37 6.74
N ARG A 186 -24.06 -2.27 6.76
CA ARG A 186 -23.47 -2.87 7.98
C ARG A 186 -22.23 -2.10 8.43
N ALA A 187 -21.92 -2.17 9.72
CA ALA A 187 -20.71 -1.60 10.29
C ALA A 187 -19.48 -2.43 9.92
N VAL A 188 -18.47 -1.81 9.32
CA VAL A 188 -17.18 -2.45 8.96
C VAL A 188 -16.03 -1.63 9.52
N LEU A 189 -15.03 -2.31 10.09
CA LEU A 189 -13.79 -1.70 10.55
C LEU A 189 -12.67 -1.96 9.53
N ILE A 190 -11.95 -0.92 9.14
CA ILE A 190 -10.63 -1.05 8.52
C ILE A 190 -9.60 -0.42 9.46
N GLN A 191 -8.58 -1.19 9.82
CA GLN A 191 -7.59 -0.78 10.83
C GLN A 191 -6.18 -0.78 10.26
N PHE A 192 -5.47 0.33 10.48
CA PHE A 192 -4.10 0.58 10.05
C PHE A 192 -3.17 0.64 11.27
N PRO A 193 -1.91 0.19 11.18
CA PRO A 193 -0.96 0.27 12.29
C PRO A 193 -0.63 1.73 12.63
N VAL A 194 -0.40 2.01 13.92
CA VAL A 194 0.00 3.35 14.39
C VAL A 194 1.53 3.48 14.33
N GLY A 195 2.03 4.59 13.77
CA GLY A 195 3.44 4.97 13.83
C GLY A 195 4.07 5.39 12.49
N THR A 196 3.43 5.09 11.35
CA THR A 196 3.95 5.44 10.02
C THR A 196 3.01 6.34 9.22
N LEU A 197 3.50 7.56 8.93
CA LEU A 197 2.79 8.58 8.13
C LEU A 197 2.55 8.10 6.68
N GLY A 198 3.62 7.74 5.98
CA GLY A 198 3.56 7.44 4.54
C GLY A 198 2.68 6.24 4.21
N ASP A 199 2.77 5.19 5.01
CA ASP A 199 2.07 3.94 4.75
C ASP A 199 0.55 4.13 4.85
N THR A 200 0.07 4.74 5.95
CA THR A 200 -1.38 5.02 6.11
C THR A 200 -1.89 6.03 5.08
N MET A 201 -1.09 7.03 4.71
CA MET A 201 -1.41 7.96 3.61
C MET A 201 -1.59 7.24 2.27
N GLY A 202 -0.76 6.22 1.97
CA GLY A 202 -0.90 5.39 0.77
C GLY A 202 -2.02 4.34 0.86
N TRP A 203 -2.37 3.87 2.06
CA TRP A 203 -3.37 2.81 2.25
C TRP A 203 -4.81 3.31 2.40
N PHE A 204 -5.03 4.45 3.07
CA PHE A 204 -6.37 4.94 3.37
C PHE A 204 -7.28 5.14 2.14
N PRO A 205 -6.80 5.62 0.97
CA PRO A 205 -7.62 5.70 -0.26
C PRO A 205 -8.29 4.37 -0.67
N TYR A 206 -7.68 3.21 -0.39
CA TYR A 206 -8.29 1.91 -0.69
C TYR A 206 -9.44 1.55 0.26
N ALA A 207 -9.45 2.08 1.49
CA ALA A 207 -10.58 1.96 2.41
C ALA A 207 -11.78 2.80 1.94
N VAL A 208 -11.52 3.98 1.35
CA VAL A 208 -12.56 4.78 0.68
C VAL A 208 -13.18 3.98 -0.48
N LYS A 209 -12.35 3.41 -1.38
CA LYS A 209 -12.83 2.52 -2.45
C LYS A 209 -13.63 1.33 -1.93
N PHE A 210 -13.26 0.77 -0.77
CA PHE A 210 -14.01 -0.33 -0.15
C PHE A 210 -15.41 0.13 0.29
N LYS A 211 -15.50 1.27 0.99
CA LYS A 211 -16.78 1.88 1.38
C LYS A 211 -17.67 2.14 0.18
N ASP A 212 -17.11 2.75 -0.87
CA ASP A 212 -17.83 3.13 -2.09
C ASP A 212 -18.30 1.89 -2.89
N ARG A 213 -17.47 0.83 -2.97
CA ARG A 213 -17.84 -0.43 -3.64
C ARG A 213 -18.93 -1.22 -2.90
N HIS A 214 -18.86 -1.26 -1.57
CA HIS A 214 -19.70 -2.16 -0.76
C HIS A 214 -20.86 -1.48 -0.05
N GLY A 215 -20.94 -0.15 -0.04
CA GLY A 215 -22.00 0.62 0.61
C GLY A 215 -22.05 0.41 2.13
N CYS A 216 -20.91 0.17 2.77
CA CYS A 216 -20.82 -0.12 4.20
C CYS A 216 -20.73 1.14 5.06
N LYS A 217 -21.06 1.01 6.34
CA LYS A 217 -20.83 2.04 7.36
C LYS A 217 -19.40 1.85 7.88
N LEU A 218 -18.46 2.51 7.23
CA LEU A 218 -17.03 2.33 7.48
C LEU A 218 -16.55 3.14 8.69
N SER A 219 -15.88 2.47 9.61
CA SER A 219 -15.01 3.07 10.61
C SER A 219 -13.55 2.80 10.26
N CYS A 220 -12.69 3.81 10.41
CA CYS A 220 -11.25 3.69 10.17
C CYS A 220 -10.46 3.92 11.46
N ALA A 221 -9.75 2.88 11.93
CA ALA A 221 -8.90 2.96 13.11
C ALA A 221 -7.44 3.28 12.73
N MET A 222 -6.93 4.42 13.18
CA MET A 222 -5.58 4.92 12.85
C MET A 222 -5.03 5.87 13.93
N GLY A 223 -3.81 6.39 13.73
CA GLY A 223 -3.19 7.36 14.65
C GLY A 223 -3.85 8.75 14.58
N ALA A 224 -4.08 9.38 15.73
CA ALA A 224 -4.80 10.65 15.85
C ALA A 224 -4.32 11.80 14.92
N PRO A 225 -3.01 12.03 14.68
CA PRO A 225 -2.57 13.09 13.76
C PRO A 225 -3.04 12.95 12.31
N LEU A 226 -3.42 11.73 11.87
CA LEU A 226 -4.01 11.49 10.55
C LEU A 226 -5.53 11.70 10.55
N ILE A 227 -6.18 11.39 11.68
CA ILE A 227 -7.61 11.66 11.89
C ILE A 227 -7.91 13.15 11.70
N GLU A 228 -7.05 14.02 12.22
CA GLU A 228 -7.17 15.48 12.07
C GLU A 228 -7.10 15.98 10.62
N LEU A 229 -6.40 15.25 9.73
CA LEU A 229 -6.27 15.61 8.30
C LEU A 229 -7.47 15.13 7.46
N PHE A 230 -8.01 13.95 7.79
CA PHE A 230 -8.99 13.26 6.96
C PHE A 230 -10.45 13.49 7.38
N ARG A 231 -10.74 13.72 8.67
CA ARG A 231 -12.12 13.74 9.20
C ARG A 231 -13.02 14.72 8.45
N ASP A 232 -12.59 15.96 8.29
CA ASP A 232 -13.37 17.02 7.64
C ASP A 232 -13.43 16.83 6.10
N ALA A 233 -12.52 16.04 5.52
CA ALA A 233 -12.49 15.68 4.10
C ALA A 233 -13.30 14.42 3.74
N TYR A 234 -13.76 13.65 4.74
CA TYR A 234 -14.52 12.40 4.58
C TYR A 234 -15.60 12.27 5.68
N PRO A 235 -16.64 13.12 5.67
CA PRO A 235 -17.66 13.19 6.73
C PRO A 235 -18.56 11.94 6.83
N ASP A 236 -18.46 11.01 5.88
CA ASP A 236 -19.17 9.74 5.82
C ASP A 236 -18.34 8.53 6.30
N ILE A 237 -17.15 8.78 6.87
CA ILE A 237 -16.27 7.77 7.48
C ILE A 237 -16.05 8.08 8.96
N GLU A 238 -16.23 7.09 9.83
CA GLU A 238 -15.99 7.24 11.28
C GLU A 238 -14.52 7.01 11.61
N PHE A 239 -13.74 8.09 11.74
CA PHE A 239 -12.35 8.01 12.20
C PHE A 239 -12.25 7.92 13.72
N ILE A 240 -11.49 6.93 14.19
CA ILE A 240 -11.27 6.58 15.61
C ILE A 240 -9.81 6.15 15.88
N THR A 241 -9.34 6.23 17.12
CA THR A 241 -8.06 5.60 17.52
C THR A 241 -8.23 4.09 17.79
N HIS A 242 -7.12 3.38 18.02
CA HIS A 242 -7.14 1.95 18.38
C HIS A 242 -7.81 1.71 19.74
N GLU A 243 -7.70 2.65 20.66
CA GLU A 243 -8.27 2.63 22.02
C GLU A 243 -9.79 2.86 22.02
N GLU A 244 -10.33 3.48 20.97
CA GLU A 244 -11.76 3.73 20.80
C GLU A 244 -12.51 2.55 20.12
N VAL A 245 -11.77 1.56 19.58
CA VAL A 245 -12.34 0.39 18.91
C VAL A 245 -13.13 -0.48 19.89
N LYS A 246 -14.43 -0.62 19.63
CA LYS A 246 -15.35 -1.53 20.32
C LYS A 246 -15.70 -2.67 19.35
N PRO A 247 -14.95 -3.79 19.35
CA PRO A 247 -14.97 -4.75 18.25
C PRO A 247 -16.34 -5.46 18.09
N GLU A 248 -17.16 -5.50 19.13
CA GLU A 248 -18.52 -6.05 19.13
C GLU A 248 -19.47 -5.32 18.18
N ARG A 249 -19.14 -4.09 17.76
CA ARG A 249 -19.93 -3.29 16.81
C ARG A 249 -19.94 -3.85 15.39
N TYR A 250 -18.90 -4.57 14.99
CA TYR A 250 -18.57 -4.76 13.58
C TYR A 250 -19.05 -6.09 13.02
N TYR A 251 -19.55 -6.05 11.78
CA TYR A 251 -19.89 -7.21 10.98
C TYR A 251 -18.64 -7.80 10.28
N ALA A 252 -17.70 -6.94 9.89
CA ALA A 252 -16.42 -7.34 9.30
C ALA A 252 -15.29 -6.41 9.77
N THR A 253 -14.07 -6.94 9.87
CA THR A 253 -12.86 -6.19 10.26
C THR A 253 -11.68 -6.62 9.39
N TYR A 254 -10.99 -5.66 8.78
CA TYR A 254 -9.80 -5.88 7.94
C TYR A 254 -8.59 -5.10 8.46
N SER A 255 -7.48 -5.82 8.70
CA SER A 255 -6.20 -5.27 9.14
C SER A 255 -5.30 -5.01 7.93
N VAL A 256 -4.95 -3.76 7.65
CA VAL A 256 -4.14 -3.36 6.50
C VAL A 256 -2.72 -3.02 6.95
N GLY A 257 -1.71 -3.70 6.39
CA GLY A 257 -0.31 -3.47 6.73
C GLY A 257 0.69 -4.30 5.90
N LEU A 258 1.95 -4.35 6.36
CA LEU A 258 3.06 -5.04 5.70
C LEU A 258 3.38 -6.39 6.36
N PHE A 259 2.93 -7.49 5.76
CA PHE A 259 3.09 -8.84 6.31
C PHE A 259 4.30 -9.56 5.69
N PHE A 260 5.52 -9.12 6.04
CA PHE A 260 6.78 -9.59 5.44
C PHE A 260 7.03 -11.11 5.44
N ASP A 261 6.55 -11.80 6.46
CA ASP A 261 6.84 -13.23 6.72
C ASP A 261 5.63 -14.13 6.41
N ASP A 262 4.58 -13.55 5.81
CA ASP A 262 3.31 -14.21 5.47
C ASP A 262 3.43 -15.06 4.19
N LYS A 263 4.25 -16.11 4.27
CA LYS A 263 4.55 -17.03 3.16
C LYS A 263 3.30 -17.74 2.64
N ASP A 264 2.40 -18.10 3.54
CA ASP A 264 1.16 -18.81 3.23
C ASP A 264 0.05 -17.87 2.72
N CYS A 265 0.32 -16.56 2.63
CA CYS A 265 -0.63 -15.52 2.22
C CYS A 265 -1.93 -15.61 3.05
N VAL A 266 -1.81 -15.45 4.36
CA VAL A 266 -2.89 -15.44 5.35
C VAL A 266 -3.54 -14.06 5.44
N TYR A 267 -2.73 -13.01 5.54
CA TYR A 267 -3.14 -11.63 5.80
C TYR A 267 -3.16 -10.76 4.54
N GLN A 268 -2.36 -11.10 3.54
CA GLN A 268 -2.32 -10.46 2.23
C GLN A 268 -2.47 -11.52 1.11
N PRO A 269 -3.17 -11.25 -0.01
CA PRO A 269 -3.29 -12.21 -1.12
C PRO A 269 -1.97 -12.46 -1.88
N THR A 270 -1.00 -11.55 -1.74
CA THR A 270 0.32 -11.61 -2.37
C THR A 270 1.31 -10.76 -1.58
N ASP A 271 2.60 -11.03 -1.70
CA ASP A 271 3.65 -10.27 -1.03
C ASP A 271 3.66 -8.81 -1.51
N PHE A 272 3.53 -7.86 -0.58
CA PHE A 272 3.54 -6.43 -0.88
C PHE A 272 4.80 -5.99 -1.67
N ARG A 273 5.92 -6.70 -1.55
CA ARG A 273 7.17 -6.40 -2.27
C ARG A 273 7.01 -6.50 -3.79
N HIS A 274 6.07 -7.32 -4.28
CA HIS A 274 5.75 -7.48 -5.70
C HIS A 274 4.80 -6.41 -6.24
N VAL A 275 3.82 -5.97 -5.45
CA VAL A 275 2.76 -5.03 -5.90
C VAL A 275 3.02 -3.57 -5.51
N GLY A 276 3.90 -3.33 -4.55
CA GLY A 276 4.23 -2.03 -3.97
C GLY A 276 3.64 -1.84 -2.57
N LEU A 277 4.37 -1.08 -1.73
CA LEU A 277 4.04 -0.82 -0.32
C LEU A 277 2.60 -0.37 -0.11
N HIS A 278 2.08 0.49 -0.98
CA HIS A 278 0.75 1.07 -0.86
C HIS A 278 -0.33 0.19 -1.52
N ARG A 279 -0.07 -0.33 -2.74
CA ARG A 279 -1.07 -1.08 -3.53
C ARG A 279 -1.52 -2.37 -2.85
N THR A 280 -0.71 -2.94 -1.94
CA THR A 280 -1.12 -4.12 -1.14
C THR A 280 -2.42 -3.90 -0.38
N ALA A 281 -2.75 -2.67 0.04
CA ALA A 281 -4.05 -2.36 0.67
C ALA A 281 -5.23 -2.59 -0.29
N GLY A 282 -5.06 -2.31 -1.58
CA GLY A 282 -6.04 -2.62 -2.62
C GLY A 282 -6.27 -4.13 -2.74
N TYR A 283 -5.20 -4.93 -2.70
CA TYR A 283 -5.30 -6.40 -2.69
C TYR A 283 -5.95 -6.93 -1.41
N ILE A 284 -5.51 -6.47 -0.22
CA ILE A 284 -6.06 -6.87 1.09
C ILE A 284 -7.56 -6.56 1.19
N LEU A 285 -8.02 -5.46 0.59
CA LEU A 285 -9.44 -5.06 0.58
C LEU A 285 -10.20 -5.53 -0.67
N GLY A 286 -9.54 -6.24 -1.60
CA GLY A 286 -10.16 -6.75 -2.83
C GLY A 286 -10.68 -5.66 -3.79
N VAL A 287 -10.13 -4.45 -3.77
CA VAL A 287 -10.56 -3.30 -4.60
C VAL A 287 -9.54 -2.99 -5.70
N ASP A 288 -9.89 -2.07 -6.61
CA ASP A 288 -8.99 -1.57 -7.66
C ASP A 288 -7.66 -1.07 -7.05
N PRO A 289 -6.51 -1.70 -7.39
CA PRO A 289 -5.20 -1.39 -6.82
C PRO A 289 -4.58 -0.09 -7.37
N THR A 290 -5.20 0.58 -8.35
CA THR A 290 -4.74 1.88 -8.86
C THR A 290 -4.63 2.90 -7.72
N GLU A 291 -3.48 3.53 -7.58
CA GLU A 291 -3.22 4.53 -6.55
C GLU A 291 -4.02 5.82 -6.76
N GLN A 292 -4.36 6.49 -5.66
CA GLN A 292 -5.01 7.82 -5.65
C GLN A 292 -4.57 8.56 -4.39
N PRO A 293 -4.29 9.88 -4.43
CA PRO A 293 -3.98 10.65 -3.23
C PRO A 293 -5.21 10.78 -2.32
N PRO A 294 -5.06 10.70 -0.97
CA PRO A 294 -6.15 11.00 -0.05
C PRO A 294 -6.47 12.50 -0.07
N ARG A 295 -7.76 12.84 0.04
CA ARG A 295 -8.18 14.24 0.27
C ARG A 295 -7.80 14.65 1.69
N ILE A 296 -7.32 15.88 1.86
CA ILE A 296 -7.03 16.48 3.15
C ILE A 296 -7.73 17.84 3.23
N ALA A 297 -8.29 18.14 4.41
CA ALA A 297 -8.83 19.45 4.74
C ALA A 297 -7.99 20.07 5.87
N ILE A 298 -7.65 21.35 5.73
CA ILE A 298 -6.97 22.15 6.76
C ILE A 298 -7.76 23.43 7.02
N LYS A 299 -7.68 23.95 8.25
CA LYS A 299 -8.46 25.13 8.69
C LYS A 299 -7.84 26.46 8.27
N ASP A 300 -6.52 26.52 8.25
CA ASP A 300 -5.75 27.64 7.70
C ASP A 300 -5.11 27.18 6.39
N ASP A 301 -5.51 27.79 5.28
CA ASP A 301 -4.98 27.52 3.94
C ASP A 301 -4.16 28.70 3.39
N THR A 302 -3.72 29.62 4.27
CA THR A 302 -2.91 30.77 3.86
C THR A 302 -1.50 30.34 3.42
N ARG A 303 -0.99 30.98 2.36
CA ARG A 303 0.36 30.77 1.84
C ARG A 303 1.39 31.18 2.92
N PRO A 304 2.27 30.28 3.41
CA PRO A 304 3.19 30.61 4.52
C PRO A 304 4.30 31.60 4.14
N ILE A 305 4.76 31.54 2.88
CA ILE A 305 5.92 32.27 2.36
C ILE A 305 5.51 32.97 1.06
N ALA A 306 5.70 34.28 0.99
CA ALA A 306 5.24 35.09 -0.15
C ALA A 306 6.04 34.81 -1.44
N GLU A 307 7.35 34.57 -1.32
CA GLU A 307 8.23 34.27 -2.46
C GLU A 307 7.98 32.87 -3.06
N PRO A 308 8.51 32.55 -4.26
CA PRO A 308 8.61 31.18 -4.74
C PRO A 308 9.49 30.33 -3.81
N TYR A 309 9.05 29.12 -3.46
CA TYR A 309 9.80 28.28 -2.54
C TYR A 309 9.63 26.78 -2.79
N VAL A 310 10.66 26.03 -2.40
CA VAL A 310 10.73 24.57 -2.53
C VAL A 310 10.87 23.97 -1.14
N CYS A 311 9.97 23.05 -0.79
CA CYS A 311 10.10 22.27 0.44
C CYS A 311 11.04 21.08 0.22
N ILE A 312 11.87 20.77 1.22
CA ILE A 312 12.72 19.59 1.24
C ILE A 312 12.50 18.75 2.50
N ALA A 313 12.64 17.43 2.37
CA ALA A 313 12.73 16.49 3.48
C ALA A 313 13.95 15.58 3.30
N VAL A 314 14.93 15.73 4.18
CA VAL A 314 16.22 15.02 4.13
C VAL A 314 16.31 13.87 5.13
N GLN A 315 15.37 13.76 6.08
CA GLN A 315 15.39 12.76 7.14
C GLN A 315 14.52 11.54 6.83
N SER A 316 14.88 10.39 7.41
CA SER A 316 14.14 9.14 7.26
C SER A 316 14.42 8.12 8.38
N THR A 317 13.65 7.03 8.41
CA THR A 317 13.66 6.03 9.49
C THR A 317 14.87 5.09 9.49
N THR A 318 15.59 4.99 8.37
CA THR A 318 16.81 4.17 8.22
C THR A 318 17.77 4.85 7.25
N GLN A 319 19.08 4.76 7.49
CA GLN A 319 20.14 5.33 6.64
C GLN A 319 20.04 4.90 5.18
N SER A 320 19.52 3.69 4.93
CA SER A 320 19.26 3.16 3.60
C SER A 320 18.32 4.02 2.75
N LYS A 321 17.37 4.74 3.38
CA LYS A 321 16.42 5.63 2.71
C LYS A 321 16.97 7.03 2.44
N TYR A 322 18.11 7.42 3.03
CA TYR A 322 18.71 8.74 2.83
C TYR A 322 19.36 8.86 1.46
N TRP A 323 19.49 10.09 0.97
CA TRP A 323 20.37 10.39 -0.16
C TRP A 323 21.83 10.46 0.34
N ASN A 324 22.51 9.32 0.34
CA ASN A 324 23.86 9.19 0.92
C ASN A 324 24.98 9.83 0.06
N ASN A 325 24.66 10.66 -0.93
CA ASN A 325 25.69 11.37 -1.70
C ASN A 325 26.27 12.53 -0.85
N PRO A 326 27.61 12.61 -0.66
CA PRO A 326 28.22 13.52 0.31
C PRO A 326 28.13 15.01 -0.08
N HIS A 327 27.71 15.34 -1.30
CA HIS A 327 27.58 16.73 -1.77
C HIS A 327 26.16 17.07 -2.28
N GLY A 328 25.35 16.04 -2.57
CA GLY A 328 24.02 16.14 -3.18
C GLY A 328 23.14 17.26 -2.63
N TRP A 329 22.73 17.17 -1.36
CA TRP A 329 21.81 18.17 -0.78
C TRP A 329 22.40 19.59 -0.77
N ARG A 330 23.70 19.77 -0.50
CA ARG A 330 24.37 21.08 -0.51
C ARG A 330 24.35 21.70 -1.92
N GLU A 331 24.64 20.89 -2.94
CA GLU A 331 24.57 21.36 -4.33
C GLU A 331 23.15 21.70 -4.77
N ILE A 332 22.14 20.92 -4.34
CA ILE A 332 20.75 21.18 -4.69
C ILE A 332 20.21 22.43 -3.97
N VAL A 333 20.52 22.64 -2.70
CA VAL A 333 20.19 23.90 -1.99
C VAL A 333 20.78 25.11 -2.72
N ASN A 334 22.06 25.05 -3.11
CA ASN A 334 22.72 26.13 -3.85
C ASN A 334 22.11 26.35 -5.25
N PHE A 335 21.82 25.26 -5.98
CA PHE A 335 21.20 25.31 -7.31
C PHE A 335 19.80 25.94 -7.28
N LEU A 336 18.96 25.56 -6.31
CA LEU A 336 17.62 26.13 -6.14
C LEU A 336 17.69 27.63 -5.78
N LYS A 337 18.61 28.02 -4.90
CA LYS A 337 18.81 29.45 -4.56
C LYS A 337 19.35 30.26 -5.74
N ALA A 338 20.22 29.70 -6.56
CA ALA A 338 20.67 30.33 -7.81
C ALA A 338 19.54 30.49 -8.84
N ALA A 339 18.53 29.61 -8.81
CA ALA A 339 17.29 29.76 -9.56
C ALA A 339 16.24 30.67 -8.89
N GLY A 340 16.56 31.32 -7.77
CA GLY A 340 15.71 32.31 -7.08
C GLY A 340 14.75 31.75 -6.03
N TYR A 341 14.78 30.44 -5.73
CA TYR A 341 13.90 29.82 -4.74
C TYR A 341 14.39 29.99 -3.30
N ARG A 342 13.45 30.25 -2.38
CA ARG A 342 13.63 29.90 -0.96
C ARG A 342 13.60 28.37 -0.82
N VAL A 343 14.42 27.82 0.09
CA VAL A 343 14.61 26.36 0.21
C VAL A 343 14.39 25.95 1.65
N VAL A 344 13.27 25.27 1.91
CA VAL A 344 12.67 25.16 3.25
C VAL A 344 12.69 23.72 3.73
N CYS A 345 13.43 23.42 4.79
CA CYS A 345 13.51 22.09 5.36
C CYS A 345 12.35 21.85 6.35
N ILE A 346 11.49 20.87 6.08
CA ILE A 346 10.25 20.63 6.82
C ILE A 346 10.23 19.29 7.59
N ASP A 347 11.39 18.65 7.78
CA ASP A 347 11.52 17.42 8.55
C ASP A 347 11.06 17.56 10.01
N GLN A 348 10.67 16.45 10.64
CA GLN A 348 10.36 16.44 12.08
C GLN A 348 11.57 16.80 12.96
N LYS A 349 12.80 16.66 12.45
CA LYS A 349 14.04 16.82 13.22
C LYS A 349 15.13 17.49 12.36
N ALA A 350 15.76 18.55 12.87
CA ALA A 350 16.96 19.14 12.25
C ALA A 350 18.15 18.17 12.19
N THR A 351 18.15 17.09 12.99
CA THR A 351 19.24 16.09 13.04
C THR A 351 18.70 14.71 13.44
N HIS A 352 19.07 13.66 12.70
CA HIS A 352 18.73 12.27 13.04
C HIS A 352 19.81 11.29 12.55
N GLY A 353 19.97 10.16 13.24
CA GLY A 353 21.08 9.24 13.05
C GLY A 353 21.17 8.19 14.17
N THR A 354 22.28 7.46 14.18
CA THR A 354 22.66 6.52 15.25
C THR A 354 24.17 6.46 15.42
N GLN A 355 24.66 6.18 16.62
CA GLN A 355 26.08 6.01 16.94
C GLN A 355 26.94 7.18 16.40
N LEU A 356 27.72 6.94 15.35
CA LEU A 356 28.60 7.93 14.69
C LEU A 356 28.04 8.43 13.35
N ILE A 357 26.91 7.91 12.88
CA ILE A 357 26.30 8.25 11.59
C ILE A 357 25.11 9.18 11.84
N TRP A 358 25.30 10.48 11.56
CA TRP A 358 24.30 11.53 11.77
C TRP A 358 24.06 12.33 10.50
N ASN A 359 22.79 12.65 10.27
CA ASN A 359 22.30 13.39 9.12
C ASN A 359 21.67 14.69 9.64
N HIS A 360 22.12 15.83 9.10
CA HIS A 360 21.69 17.15 9.52
C HIS A 360 20.90 17.84 8.41
N ILE A 361 20.07 18.82 8.78
CA ILE A 361 19.54 19.83 7.85
C ILE A 361 20.69 20.38 6.96
N PRO A 362 20.54 20.40 5.63
CA PRO A 362 21.64 20.79 4.76
C PRO A 362 21.94 22.29 4.89
N ASN A 363 23.23 22.62 4.95
CA ASN A 363 23.67 24.01 5.03
C ASN A 363 23.07 24.87 3.91
N GLY A 364 22.50 26.01 4.28
CA GLY A 364 21.82 26.93 3.38
C GLY A 364 20.30 26.72 3.30
N ALA A 365 19.74 25.58 3.70
CA ALA A 365 18.29 25.46 3.84
C ALA A 365 17.76 26.27 5.04
N GLU A 366 16.54 26.76 4.92
CA GLU A 366 15.80 27.44 5.99
C GLU A 366 15.24 26.39 6.95
N ASP A 367 15.42 26.60 8.26
CA ASP A 367 15.02 25.64 9.29
C ASP A 367 13.57 25.84 9.71
N GLU A 368 12.68 25.14 9.03
CA GLU A 368 11.28 25.00 9.40
C GLU A 368 10.99 23.67 10.10
N THR A 369 12.02 22.96 10.59
CA THR A 369 11.90 21.61 11.14
C THR A 369 11.17 21.55 12.49
N GLY A 370 11.12 20.37 13.11
CA GLY A 370 10.46 20.14 14.40
C GLY A 370 9.11 19.45 14.27
N ASP A 371 8.57 19.03 15.41
CA ASP A 371 7.32 18.26 15.52
C ASP A 371 6.07 19.16 15.46
N LYS A 372 5.96 19.91 14.35
CA LYS A 372 4.80 20.77 14.05
C LYS A 372 3.63 19.92 13.52
N PRO A 373 2.36 20.30 13.75
CA PRO A 373 1.19 19.54 13.31
C PRO A 373 1.21 19.22 11.80
N LEU A 374 0.68 18.05 11.41
CA LEU A 374 0.71 17.64 10.01
C LEU A 374 -0.10 18.56 9.09
N ALA A 375 -1.11 19.27 9.62
CA ALA A 375 -1.85 20.29 8.88
C ALA A 375 -0.94 21.46 8.46
N GLU A 376 0.01 21.88 9.31
CA GLU A 376 1.00 22.92 8.99
C GLU A 376 2.00 22.41 7.96
N ARG A 377 2.42 21.15 8.06
CA ARG A 377 3.27 20.51 7.04
C ARG A 377 2.57 20.43 5.68
N PHE A 378 1.28 20.10 5.66
CA PHE A 378 0.46 20.08 4.44
C PHE A 378 0.28 21.51 3.86
N ARG A 379 0.07 22.53 4.71
CA ARG A 379 0.00 23.94 4.29
C ARG A 379 1.29 24.40 3.61
N TYR A 380 2.44 24.10 4.19
CA TYR A 380 3.76 24.35 3.58
C TYR A 380 3.93 23.64 2.24
N LEU A 381 3.54 22.36 2.15
CA LEU A 381 3.69 21.57 0.93
C LEU A 381 2.77 22.04 -0.20
N LYS A 382 1.50 22.30 0.08
CA LYS A 382 0.48 22.73 -0.89
C LYS A 382 0.81 24.05 -1.58
N HIS A 383 1.51 24.94 -0.89
CA HIS A 383 1.91 26.24 -1.41
C HIS A 383 3.35 26.28 -1.97
N ALA A 384 4.13 25.20 -1.83
CA ALA A 384 5.44 25.11 -2.45
C ALA A 384 5.32 24.87 -3.97
N ASP A 385 6.22 25.48 -4.75
CA ASP A 385 6.27 25.31 -6.21
C ASP A 385 6.53 23.85 -6.60
N PHE A 386 7.36 23.16 -5.81
CA PHE A 386 7.54 21.70 -5.80
C PHE A 386 8.19 21.24 -4.49
N PHE A 387 8.31 19.92 -4.32
CA PHE A 387 8.93 19.28 -3.16
C PHE A 387 10.03 18.29 -3.58
N ILE A 388 11.11 18.22 -2.81
CA ILE A 388 12.18 17.22 -2.97
C ILE A 388 12.29 16.36 -1.71
N GLY A 389 12.13 15.06 -1.83
CA GLY A 389 12.15 14.15 -0.70
C GLY A 389 12.67 12.75 -0.99
N LEU A 390 12.62 11.93 0.05
CA LEU A 390 13.07 10.54 0.07
C LEU A 390 11.88 9.57 -0.07
N SER A 391 12.13 8.27 0.04
CA SER A 391 11.08 7.28 0.34
C SER A 391 10.62 7.41 1.82
N SER A 392 10.02 8.55 2.19
CA SER A 392 9.55 8.89 3.54
C SER A 392 8.15 9.51 3.53
N GLY A 393 7.53 9.67 4.71
CA GLY A 393 6.12 10.07 4.85
C GLY A 393 5.79 11.47 4.31
N LEU A 394 6.74 12.41 4.31
CA LEU A 394 6.51 13.76 3.78
C LEU A 394 6.31 13.77 2.25
N SER A 395 6.89 12.82 1.53
CA SER A 395 6.64 12.64 0.08
C SER A 395 5.19 12.26 -0.21
N TRP A 396 4.58 11.42 0.63
CA TRP A 396 3.15 11.07 0.53
C TRP A 396 2.24 12.25 0.88
N LEU A 397 2.64 13.08 1.83
CA LEU A 397 1.92 14.31 2.19
C LEU A 397 2.00 15.36 1.07
N ALA A 398 3.15 15.47 0.39
CA ALA A 398 3.36 16.36 -0.74
C ALA A 398 2.52 15.95 -1.98
N TRP A 399 2.48 14.65 -2.26
CA TRP A 399 1.61 14.07 -3.29
C TRP A 399 0.12 14.31 -2.99
N ALA A 400 -0.29 14.13 -1.73
CA ALA A 400 -1.66 14.43 -1.29
C ALA A 400 -2.02 15.92 -1.38
N SER A 401 -1.05 16.84 -1.29
CA SER A 401 -1.29 18.27 -1.54
C SER A 401 -1.36 18.66 -3.02
N GLY A 402 -1.10 17.73 -3.95
CA GLY A 402 -1.05 18.00 -5.40
C GLY A 402 0.27 18.61 -5.88
N THR A 403 1.23 18.78 -4.98
CA THR A 403 2.54 19.41 -5.23
C THR A 403 3.45 18.46 -6.02
N PRO A 404 4.19 18.93 -7.05
CA PRO A 404 5.13 18.07 -7.77
C PRO A 404 6.20 17.48 -6.85
N VAL A 405 6.35 16.15 -6.83
CA VAL A 405 7.29 15.43 -5.96
C VAL A 405 8.49 14.89 -6.73
N VAL A 406 9.66 15.46 -6.47
CA VAL A 406 10.97 14.88 -6.84
C VAL A 406 11.37 13.88 -5.77
N MET A 407 11.43 12.59 -6.11
CA MET A 407 11.62 11.52 -5.12
C MET A 407 12.94 10.77 -5.33
N ILE A 408 13.88 10.93 -4.40
CA ILE A 408 15.20 10.31 -4.42
C ILE A 408 15.18 8.99 -3.63
N SER A 409 15.27 7.85 -4.32
CA SER A 409 15.46 6.54 -3.69
C SER A 409 16.07 5.52 -4.66
N GLY A 410 17.20 4.92 -4.28
CA GLY A 410 17.68 3.66 -4.86
C GLY A 410 17.43 2.45 -3.96
N PHE A 411 16.88 2.65 -2.75
CA PHE A 411 16.62 1.59 -1.78
C PHE A 411 15.35 0.80 -2.12
N THR A 412 14.37 1.49 -2.67
CA THR A 412 13.09 0.96 -3.13
C THR A 412 13.02 1.00 -4.66
N HIS A 413 12.34 0.01 -5.24
CA HIS A 413 11.99 0.01 -6.66
C HIS A 413 10.95 1.12 -6.95
N PRO A 414 10.95 1.78 -8.13
CA PRO A 414 9.98 2.84 -8.42
C PRO A 414 8.51 2.48 -8.19
N THR A 415 8.12 1.22 -8.40
CA THR A 415 6.74 0.73 -8.18
C THR A 415 6.34 0.56 -6.71
N ASN A 416 7.22 0.88 -5.75
CA ASN A 416 6.96 0.74 -4.33
C ASN A 416 6.17 1.93 -3.76
N GLU A 417 6.56 3.14 -4.16
CA GLU A 417 5.87 4.38 -3.87
C GLU A 417 4.84 4.72 -4.95
N PHE A 418 4.15 5.85 -4.80
CA PHE A 418 3.31 6.42 -5.86
C PHE A 418 4.15 6.84 -7.08
N GLU A 419 3.51 6.84 -8.24
CA GLU A 419 4.06 7.25 -9.52
C GLU A 419 4.33 8.76 -9.54
N THR A 420 5.53 9.15 -9.97
CA THR A 420 5.87 10.54 -10.25
C THR A 420 6.87 10.62 -11.41
N PRO A 421 6.65 11.50 -12.41
CA PRO A 421 7.60 11.68 -13.53
C PRO A 421 8.95 12.24 -13.08
N TYR A 422 9.09 12.60 -11.80
CA TYR A 422 10.32 13.10 -11.17
C TYR A 422 10.93 12.07 -10.18
N ARG A 423 10.65 10.76 -10.36
CA ARG A 423 11.26 9.67 -9.57
C ARG A 423 12.73 9.48 -9.96
N ILE A 424 13.62 9.46 -8.97
CA ILE A 424 15.09 9.39 -9.16
C ILE A 424 15.66 8.11 -8.56
N VAL A 425 16.26 7.29 -9.41
CA VAL A 425 16.90 6.00 -9.11
C VAL A 425 18.12 5.80 -10.02
N ASN A 426 19.15 5.09 -9.58
CA ASN A 426 20.26 4.67 -10.45
C ASN A 426 20.33 3.14 -10.52
N PHE A 427 19.94 2.57 -11.66
CA PHE A 427 19.92 1.12 -11.88
C PHE A 427 21.31 0.49 -12.15
N HIS A 428 22.35 1.29 -12.39
CA HIS A 428 23.73 0.80 -12.52
C HIS A 428 24.37 0.44 -11.18
N ALA A 429 23.75 0.85 -10.07
CA ALA A 429 24.16 0.51 -8.70
C ALA A 429 23.31 -0.64 -8.15
N CYS A 430 23.78 -1.29 -7.07
CA CYS A 430 22.93 -2.10 -6.22
C CYS A 430 21.71 -1.28 -5.77
N ASN A 431 20.50 -1.78 -6.04
CA ASN A 431 19.25 -1.05 -5.83
C ASN A 431 18.12 -1.98 -5.35
N SER A 432 16.97 -1.40 -5.02
CA SER A 432 15.71 -2.12 -4.72
C SER A 432 15.82 -3.17 -3.59
N CYS A 433 16.69 -2.93 -2.60
CA CYS A 433 16.93 -3.84 -1.46
C CYS A 433 15.66 -4.11 -0.63
N TRP A 434 14.72 -3.15 -0.59
CA TRP A 434 13.42 -3.30 0.09
C TRP A 434 12.48 -4.29 -0.62
N ASN A 435 12.53 -4.34 -1.95
CA ASN A 435 11.60 -5.11 -2.79
C ASN A 435 12.11 -6.53 -3.11
N ASP A 436 13.29 -6.91 -2.62
CA ASP A 436 13.87 -8.24 -2.85
C ASP A 436 13.34 -9.25 -1.81
N PRO A 437 12.49 -10.22 -2.19
CA PRO A 437 11.84 -11.11 -1.23
C PRO A 437 12.82 -12.06 -0.52
N ARG A 438 14.04 -12.20 -1.04
CA ARG A 438 15.11 -13.06 -0.47
C ARG A 438 15.77 -12.45 0.76
N VAL A 439 15.52 -11.18 1.07
CA VAL A 439 16.05 -10.48 2.25
C VAL A 439 14.92 -9.97 3.13
N ARG A 440 15.12 -10.05 4.44
CA ARG A 440 14.17 -9.53 5.45
C ARG A 440 14.66 -8.17 5.94
N PHE A 441 13.84 -7.14 5.78
CA PHE A 441 14.10 -5.83 6.35
C PHE A 441 14.12 -5.92 7.89
N ASP A 442 15.23 -5.51 8.51
CA ASP A 442 15.33 -5.36 9.96
C ASP A 442 14.90 -3.94 10.36
N HIS A 443 13.97 -3.85 11.30
CA HIS A 443 13.44 -2.58 11.82
C HIS A 443 14.33 -2.01 12.94
N LYS A 444 15.27 -2.79 13.47
CA LYS A 444 16.20 -2.40 14.55
C LYS A 444 17.55 -1.92 14.01
N ASP A 445 17.93 -2.34 12.81
CA ASP A 445 19.16 -1.89 12.15
C ASP A 445 18.91 -0.60 11.34
N PHE A 446 19.23 0.55 11.93
CA PHE A 446 19.18 1.84 11.23
C PHE A 446 20.13 1.89 10.02
N LEU A 447 21.21 1.09 9.99
CA LEU A 447 22.22 1.07 8.93
C LEU A 447 21.97 -0.05 7.88
N TRP A 448 20.78 -0.66 7.88
CA TRP A 448 20.45 -1.87 7.11
C TRP A 448 20.81 -1.79 5.63
N CYS A 449 21.80 -2.60 5.22
CA CYS A 449 22.29 -2.68 3.85
C CYS A 449 22.61 -4.15 3.50
N PRO A 450 21.59 -4.99 3.22
CA PRO A 450 21.68 -6.45 3.34
C PRO A 450 22.66 -7.13 2.37
N ARG A 451 23.10 -6.42 1.32
CA ARG A 451 24.07 -6.92 0.34
C ARG A 451 25.49 -6.38 0.54
N HIS A 452 25.66 -5.22 1.20
CA HIS A 452 26.91 -4.42 1.17
C HIS A 452 27.24 -3.71 2.51
N ALA A 453 26.61 -4.03 3.63
CA ALA A 453 26.97 -3.50 4.94
C ALA A 453 28.46 -3.74 5.27
N ASN A 454 29.09 -2.79 5.96
CA ASN A 454 30.50 -2.82 6.35
C ASN A 454 31.48 -3.00 5.17
N SER A 455 31.13 -2.45 4.00
CA SER A 455 31.97 -2.50 2.79
C SER A 455 32.08 -1.14 2.10
N PRO A 456 33.07 -0.91 1.22
CA PRO A 456 33.17 0.31 0.39
C PRO A 456 31.94 0.58 -0.49
N ARG A 457 31.05 -0.41 -0.68
CA ARG A 457 29.81 -0.34 -1.46
C ARG A 457 28.54 -0.07 -0.62
N GLN A 458 28.67 0.11 0.70
CA GLN A 458 27.51 0.39 1.56
C GLN A 458 26.76 1.65 1.10
N PHE A 459 25.44 1.56 0.99
CA PHE A 459 24.54 2.60 0.46
C PHE A 459 24.89 3.15 -0.95
N GLU A 460 25.59 2.38 -1.80
CA GLU A 460 25.85 2.80 -3.18
C GLU A 460 24.57 3.15 -3.97
N CYS A 461 23.45 2.52 -3.60
CA CYS A 461 22.09 2.76 -4.11
C CYS A 461 21.70 4.25 -4.16
N THR A 462 22.16 5.07 -3.22
CA THR A 462 21.91 6.52 -3.21
C THR A 462 23.18 7.37 -3.23
N ARG A 463 24.35 6.85 -2.83
CA ARG A 463 25.64 7.55 -3.06
C ARG A 463 25.88 7.83 -4.54
N LEU A 464 25.53 6.88 -5.42
CA LEU A 464 25.70 6.97 -6.88
C LEU A 464 24.52 7.65 -7.59
N ILE A 465 23.60 8.29 -6.87
CA ILE A 465 22.71 9.31 -7.43
C ILE A 465 23.44 10.64 -7.31
N THR A 466 23.86 11.22 -8.45
CA THR A 466 24.62 12.49 -8.50
C THR A 466 23.69 13.69 -8.36
N ALA A 467 24.24 14.83 -7.92
CA ALA A 467 23.50 16.09 -7.89
C ALA A 467 23.01 16.49 -9.29
N ASP A 468 23.80 16.26 -10.35
CA ASP A 468 23.42 16.62 -11.72
C ASP A 468 22.23 15.82 -12.26
N HIS A 469 22.10 14.54 -11.88
CA HIS A 469 20.88 13.77 -12.20
C HIS A 469 19.65 14.41 -11.52
N VAL A 470 19.78 14.89 -10.28
CA VAL A 470 18.69 15.58 -9.58
C VAL A 470 18.39 16.95 -10.22
N LYS A 471 19.41 17.74 -10.60
CA LYS A 471 19.25 19.01 -11.34
C LYS A 471 18.50 18.80 -12.66
N GLN A 472 18.89 17.78 -13.45
CA GLN A 472 18.25 17.43 -14.73
C GLN A 472 16.80 16.95 -14.61
N ILE A 473 16.38 16.45 -13.44
CA ILE A 473 14.99 16.06 -13.18
C ILE A 473 14.18 17.28 -12.72
N ILE A 474 14.74 18.12 -11.85
CA ILE A 474 14.12 19.40 -11.44
C ILE A 474 13.86 20.31 -12.65
N GLN A 475 14.80 20.37 -13.60
CA GLN A 475 14.66 21.15 -14.84
C GLN A 475 13.55 20.67 -15.79
N ARG A 476 12.86 19.56 -15.50
CA ARG A 476 11.67 19.08 -16.23
C ARG A 476 10.36 19.56 -15.61
N ILE A 477 10.39 20.16 -14.42
CA ILE A 477 9.20 20.68 -13.75
C ILE A 477 8.72 21.93 -14.52
N PRO A 478 7.45 21.97 -14.98
CA PRO A 478 6.91 23.15 -15.65
C PRO A 478 7.06 24.42 -14.81
N GLY A 479 7.59 25.49 -15.42
CA GLY A 479 7.83 26.76 -14.74
C GLY A 479 9.20 26.90 -14.06
N PHE A 480 10.00 25.83 -13.95
CA PHE A 480 11.36 25.95 -13.42
C PHE A 480 12.24 26.87 -14.31
N PRO A 481 13.02 27.82 -13.75
CA PRO A 481 13.84 28.74 -14.55
C PRO A 481 14.92 28.04 -15.39
N VAL A 482 14.68 27.93 -16.70
CA VAL A 482 15.65 27.37 -17.65
C VAL A 482 16.59 28.47 -18.14
N GLY A 483 17.87 28.39 -17.76
CA GLY A 483 18.94 29.10 -18.47
C GLY A 483 19.27 30.53 -18.03
N GLY A 484 19.06 30.88 -16.75
CA GLY A 484 19.88 31.93 -16.14
C GLY A 484 21.36 31.55 -16.25
N LYS A 485 22.21 32.45 -16.77
CA LYS A 485 23.62 32.12 -17.04
C LYS A 485 24.37 31.78 -15.75
N MET A 486 25.16 30.70 -15.80
CA MET A 486 26.34 30.50 -14.94
C MET A 486 27.48 31.41 -15.41
#